data_AF-A0A4Y9Y8X3-F1
#
_entry.id   AF-A0A4Y9Y8X3-F1
#
_cell.length_a   1.000
_cell.length_b   1.000
_cell.length_c   1.000
_cell.angle_alpha   90.00
_cell.angle_beta   90.00
_cell.angle_gamma   90.00
#
_symmetry.space_group_name_H-M   'P 1'
#
loop_
_entity.id
_entity.type
_entity.pdbx_description
1 polymer ?
#
loop_
_entity_poly.entity_id
_entity_poly.type
_entity_poly.pdbx_seq_one_letter_code
_entity_poly.pdbx_strand_id
1 'polypeptide(L)'
;MWPFSQHSPEREYVSLMYKTTACYASWDPLRPVHVGDFGRLQDDGSFAPHGNIFAEGLAGKYKIEKHTQGQDKLRYVVSNNGKEVSVAPDVDISLESIVEGHIKHKVTFSKGRGALLAMLKPRLTTVTYPGRLSRLLADREWSDFVLVSEAYTCRSYARLLTSTSSKEVTVGLGASLPVAAAAGVPANVGGDIDVHWHTDAHSGDWKCAHHEPVMRRGVSSTAEEDKLSNEENGSEPLCYPLFKLVAIRRPFGSPVSTVRAFDFELPNVVPPWMKDPKEEKEEAENNDATIPTRGEEVPEYSWRDLFKSLTSWIRSQVSAV
;
A
#
# COMPACT_ATOMS: atom_id res chain seq x y z
N MET A 1 -22.12 21.91 -14.81
CA MET A 1 -23.02 20.79 -14.47
C MET A 1 -22.13 19.56 -14.39
N TRP A 2 -21.69 19.16 -13.18
CA TRP A 2 -20.77 18.03 -12.98
C TRP A 2 -21.59 16.73 -12.92
N PRO A 3 -21.64 15.90 -13.97
CA PRO A 3 -22.26 14.61 -13.86
C PRO A 3 -21.27 13.68 -13.13
N PHE A 4 -21.78 12.71 -12.38
CA PHE A 4 -21.00 11.66 -11.71
C PHE A 4 -20.38 12.02 -10.35
N SER A 5 -21.27 12.33 -9.41
CA SER A 5 -21.19 11.78 -8.04
C SER A 5 -21.31 10.25 -8.09
N GLN A 6 -20.40 9.57 -8.79
CA GLN A 6 -20.42 8.11 -8.82
C GLN A 6 -19.67 7.62 -7.59
N HIS A 7 -20.45 7.36 -6.55
CA HIS A 7 -20.10 6.46 -5.47
C HIS A 7 -19.73 5.09 -6.08
N SER A 8 -18.46 4.89 -6.41
CA SER A 8 -17.95 3.60 -6.85
C SER A 8 -17.66 2.71 -5.62
N PRO A 9 -17.79 1.37 -5.74
CA PRO A 9 -17.37 0.44 -4.70
C PRO A 9 -15.90 0.65 -4.28
N GLU A 10 -15.04 1.02 -5.24
CA GLU A 10 -13.65 1.36 -4.99
C GLU A 10 -13.50 2.56 -4.06
N ARG A 11 -14.15 3.70 -4.37
CA ARG A 11 -14.09 4.90 -3.52
C ARG A 11 -14.61 4.61 -2.11
N GLU A 12 -15.68 3.82 -2.00
CA GLU A 12 -16.26 3.44 -0.70
C GLU A 12 -15.30 2.57 0.12
N TYR A 13 -14.71 1.54 -0.50
CA TYR A 13 -13.71 0.68 0.14
C TYR A 13 -12.48 1.48 0.61
N VAL A 14 -11.93 2.32 -0.27
CA VAL A 14 -10.79 3.20 0.07
C VAL A 14 -11.16 4.16 1.20
N SER A 15 -12.36 4.75 1.17
CA SER A 15 -12.82 5.66 2.24
C SER A 15 -12.90 4.98 3.59
N LEU A 16 -13.48 3.77 3.63
CA LEU A 16 -13.63 3.00 4.87
C LEU A 16 -12.26 2.61 5.44
N MET A 17 -11.34 2.15 4.58
CA MET A 17 -9.98 1.78 4.98
C MET A 17 -9.15 2.99 5.40
N TYR A 18 -9.24 4.11 4.69
CA TYR A 18 -8.51 5.34 5.00
C TYR A 18 -8.94 5.92 6.35
N LYS A 19 -10.25 5.92 6.67
CA LYS A 19 -10.76 6.33 7.99
C LYS A 19 -10.23 5.49 9.15
N THR A 20 -9.88 4.23 8.89
CA THR A 20 -9.35 3.31 9.92
C THR A 20 -7.83 3.38 10.01
N THR A 21 -7.13 3.57 8.90
CA THR A 21 -5.67 3.35 8.82
C THR A 21 -4.86 4.59 8.47
N ALA A 22 -5.50 5.67 8.02
CA ALA A 22 -4.85 6.79 7.34
C ALA A 22 -3.98 6.37 6.14
N CYS A 23 -4.27 5.20 5.54
CA CYS A 23 -3.62 4.66 4.36
C CYS A 23 -4.64 4.47 3.23
N TYR A 24 -4.17 4.59 1.99
CA TYR A 24 -4.92 4.19 0.80
C TYR A 24 -4.90 2.67 0.71
N ALA A 25 -6.08 2.08 0.62
CA ALA A 25 -6.20 0.67 0.29
C ALA A 25 -6.17 0.48 -1.23
N SER A 26 -5.34 -0.44 -1.71
CA SER A 26 -5.33 -0.76 -3.13
C SER A 26 -6.60 -1.51 -3.50
N TRP A 27 -7.32 -1.01 -4.51
CA TRP A 27 -8.44 -1.74 -5.10
C TRP A 27 -7.97 -2.99 -5.87
N ASP A 28 -6.75 -2.94 -6.41
CA ASP A 28 -6.06 -4.07 -7.00
C ASP A 28 -4.68 -4.25 -6.34
N PRO A 29 -4.60 -5.03 -5.24
CA PRO A 29 -3.34 -5.26 -4.54
C PRO A 29 -2.28 -5.99 -5.37
N LEU A 30 -2.58 -6.49 -6.57
CA LEU A 30 -1.55 -7.06 -7.45
C LEU A 30 -0.78 -5.98 -8.22
N ARG A 31 -1.31 -4.75 -8.28
CA ARG A 31 -0.60 -3.61 -8.88
C ARG A 31 0.52 -3.14 -7.94
N PRO A 32 1.79 -3.14 -8.38
CA PRO A 32 2.90 -2.75 -7.52
C PRO A 32 2.85 -1.29 -7.09
N VAL A 33 3.14 -1.06 -5.80
CA VAL A 33 3.32 0.28 -5.21
C VAL A 33 4.45 0.21 -4.19
N HIS A 34 5.55 0.92 -4.44
CA HIS A 34 6.75 0.85 -3.60
C HIS A 34 6.94 2.12 -2.78
N VAL A 35 7.58 1.96 -1.62
CA VAL A 35 8.04 3.11 -0.83
C VAL A 35 9.00 3.95 -1.66
N GLY A 36 8.78 5.27 -1.64
CA GLY A 36 9.49 6.25 -2.43
C GLY A 36 8.93 6.47 -3.84
N ASP A 37 7.92 5.71 -4.27
CA ASP A 37 7.22 6.04 -5.51
C ASP A 37 6.63 7.44 -5.37
N PHE A 38 6.88 8.28 -6.37
CA PHE A 38 6.28 9.60 -6.45
C PHE A 38 5.46 9.72 -7.72
N GLY A 39 4.41 10.50 -7.68
CA GLY A 39 3.48 10.63 -8.79
C GLY A 39 2.37 11.61 -8.52
N ARG A 40 1.31 11.54 -9.31
CA ARG A 40 0.12 12.40 -9.17
C ARG A 40 -1.07 11.58 -8.71
N LEU A 41 -1.86 12.17 -7.82
CA LEU A 41 -3.16 11.63 -7.46
C LEU A 41 -4.21 12.14 -8.45
N GLN A 42 -4.97 11.23 -9.03
CA GLN A 42 -6.03 11.57 -9.98
C GLN A 42 -7.34 11.91 -9.24
N ASP A 43 -8.31 12.49 -9.93
CA ASP A 43 -9.63 12.85 -9.37
C ASP A 43 -10.44 11.62 -8.90
N ASP A 44 -10.19 10.46 -9.50
CA ASP A 44 -10.77 9.19 -9.08
C ASP A 44 -10.07 8.58 -7.85
N GLY A 45 -8.99 9.22 -7.37
CA GLY A 45 -8.14 8.81 -6.25
C GLY A 45 -7.12 7.73 -6.59
N SER A 46 -7.02 7.33 -7.86
CA SER A 46 -5.96 6.45 -8.31
C SER A 46 -4.61 7.18 -8.26
N PHE A 47 -3.58 6.44 -7.84
CA PHE A 47 -2.21 6.93 -7.82
C PHE A 47 -1.50 6.56 -9.13
N ALA A 48 -1.00 7.57 -9.83
CA ALA A 48 -0.23 7.39 -11.07
C ALA A 48 1.27 7.63 -10.80
N PRO A 49 2.06 6.57 -10.52
CA PRO A 49 3.48 6.71 -10.27
C PRO A 49 4.21 7.24 -11.51
N HIS A 50 5.13 8.17 -11.30
CA HIS A 50 6.00 8.74 -12.33
C HIS A 50 7.44 8.23 -12.20
N GLY A 51 7.88 7.96 -10.97
CA GLY A 51 9.24 7.56 -10.67
C GLY A 51 9.37 7.09 -9.22
N ASN A 52 10.61 6.85 -8.78
CA ASN A 52 10.89 6.43 -7.41
C ASN A 52 12.17 7.12 -6.89
N ILE A 53 12.07 7.79 -5.73
CA ILE A 53 13.17 8.60 -5.19
C ILE A 53 14.43 7.78 -4.86
N PHE A 54 14.30 6.47 -4.60
CA PHE A 54 15.44 5.59 -4.35
C PHE A 54 16.10 5.16 -5.66
N ALA A 55 15.29 4.81 -6.66
CA ALA A 55 15.80 4.40 -7.98
C ALA A 55 16.52 5.54 -8.71
N GLU A 56 16.06 6.78 -8.51
CA GLU A 56 16.62 7.98 -9.16
C GLU A 56 17.78 8.63 -8.39
N GLY A 57 18.20 8.05 -7.27
CA GLY A 57 19.30 8.57 -6.44
C GLY A 57 18.96 9.83 -5.64
N LEU A 58 17.71 10.32 -5.70
CA LEU A 58 17.24 11.47 -4.91
C LEU A 58 17.31 11.18 -3.41
N ALA A 59 16.94 9.96 -3.00
CA ALA A 59 17.01 9.55 -1.60
C ALA A 59 18.45 9.65 -1.06
N GLY A 60 19.45 9.19 -1.83
CA GLY A 60 20.86 9.31 -1.46
C GLY A 60 21.32 10.75 -1.29
N LYS A 61 20.93 11.65 -2.22
CA LYS A 61 21.23 13.09 -2.15
C LYS A 61 20.74 13.73 -0.84
N TYR A 62 19.54 13.34 -0.38
CA TYR A 62 18.92 13.92 0.81
C TYR A 62 19.12 13.10 2.08
N LYS A 63 19.89 12.01 2.02
CA LYS A 63 20.11 11.04 3.12
C LYS A 63 18.78 10.48 3.63
N ILE A 64 17.91 10.11 2.71
CA ILE A 64 16.65 9.43 2.99
C ILE A 64 16.90 7.93 2.87
N GLU A 65 16.48 7.19 3.88
CA GLU A 65 16.61 5.74 3.94
C GLU A 65 15.22 5.11 4.02
N LYS A 66 15.14 3.79 3.79
CA LYS A 66 13.93 3.02 4.02
C LYS A 66 14.20 1.91 5.02
N HIS A 67 13.21 1.60 5.84
CA HIS A 67 13.24 0.51 6.80
C HIS A 67 12.11 -0.46 6.52
N THR A 68 12.40 -1.76 6.53
CA THR A 68 11.39 -2.81 6.37
C THR A 68 11.29 -3.61 7.65
N GLN A 69 10.08 -3.66 8.21
CA GLN A 69 9.73 -4.43 9.39
C GLN A 69 8.70 -5.51 9.03
N GLY A 70 8.96 -6.75 9.40
CA GLY A 70 7.92 -7.79 9.44
C GLY A 70 7.12 -7.62 10.73
N GLN A 71 5.81 -7.42 10.64
CA GLN A 71 5.01 -7.11 11.83
C GLN A 71 4.27 -8.33 12.38
N ASP A 72 3.64 -9.15 11.53
CA ASP A 72 2.71 -10.18 12.00
C ASP A 72 2.76 -11.46 11.15
N LYS A 73 2.32 -12.59 11.71
CA LYS A 73 1.98 -13.77 10.90
C LYS A 73 0.73 -13.52 10.06
N LEU A 74 -0.21 -12.75 10.60
CA LEU A 74 -1.47 -12.43 9.98
C LEU A 74 -2.01 -11.13 10.58
N ARG A 75 -2.59 -10.27 9.75
CA ARG A 75 -3.21 -9.03 10.18
C ARG A 75 -4.58 -8.83 9.55
N TYR A 76 -5.53 -8.40 10.35
CA TYR A 76 -6.84 -7.96 9.92
C TYR A 76 -6.98 -6.45 10.10
N VAL A 77 -7.56 -5.78 9.11
CA VAL A 77 -7.97 -4.38 9.15
C VAL A 77 -9.46 -4.36 8.86
N VAL A 78 -10.24 -3.80 9.78
CA VAL A 78 -11.70 -3.77 9.71
C VAL A 78 -12.14 -2.31 9.79
N SER A 79 -13.07 -1.91 8.93
CA SER A 79 -13.61 -0.54 8.92
C SER A 79 -14.24 -0.15 10.27
N ASN A 80 -14.26 1.15 10.59
CA ASN A 80 -14.72 1.66 11.90
C ASN A 80 -16.16 1.28 12.31
N ASN A 81 -17.00 0.87 11.36
CA ASN A 81 -18.37 0.39 11.62
C ASN A 81 -18.44 -1.13 11.87
N GLY A 82 -17.33 -1.86 11.74
CA GLY A 82 -17.18 -3.27 12.04
C GLY A 82 -16.65 -3.50 13.46
N LYS A 83 -17.08 -4.60 14.07
CA LYS A 83 -16.59 -5.06 15.37
C LYS A 83 -16.24 -6.53 15.27
N GLU A 84 -15.07 -6.89 15.79
CA GLU A 84 -14.66 -8.29 15.91
C GLU A 84 -15.61 -9.01 16.85
N VAL A 85 -16.09 -10.18 16.42
CA VAL A 85 -16.85 -11.10 17.25
C VAL A 85 -15.86 -12.15 17.73
N SER A 86 -15.60 -12.17 19.05
CA SER A 86 -14.80 -13.23 19.64
C SER A 86 -15.49 -14.57 19.39
N VAL A 87 -14.97 -15.36 18.46
CA VAL A 87 -15.44 -16.72 18.23
C VAL A 87 -14.76 -17.59 19.29
N ALA A 88 -15.56 -18.16 20.19
CA ALA A 88 -15.05 -19.21 21.06
C ALA A 88 -14.57 -20.38 20.17
N PRO A 89 -13.39 -20.98 20.44
CA PRO A 89 -12.76 -21.97 19.57
C PRO A 89 -13.63 -23.21 19.25
N ASP A 90 -14.69 -23.45 20.02
CA ASP A 90 -15.64 -24.58 19.88
C ASP A 90 -16.95 -24.25 19.14
N VAL A 91 -17.16 -23.03 18.66
CA VAL A 91 -18.39 -22.73 17.90
C VAL A 91 -18.22 -23.20 16.46
N ASP A 92 -18.92 -24.28 16.13
CA ASP A 92 -19.00 -24.88 14.81
C ASP A 92 -19.70 -23.91 13.82
N ILE A 93 -18.92 -22.97 13.29
CA ILE A 93 -19.32 -22.15 12.15
C ILE A 93 -19.07 -23.03 10.92
N SER A 94 -20.14 -23.68 10.43
CA SER A 94 -20.15 -24.60 9.28
C SER A 94 -19.54 -23.93 8.04
N LEU A 95 -18.22 -24.10 7.92
CA LEU A 95 -17.40 -23.99 6.74
C LEU A 95 -16.69 -25.35 6.66
N GLU A 96 -17.47 -26.37 6.34
CA GLU A 96 -17.09 -27.80 6.37
C GLU A 96 -15.91 -28.13 5.43
N SER A 97 -15.49 -27.20 4.57
CA SER A 97 -14.35 -27.34 3.66
C SER A 97 -13.02 -26.76 4.18
N ILE A 98 -13.00 -26.10 5.35
CA ILE A 98 -11.75 -25.58 5.95
C ILE A 98 -11.16 -26.69 6.82
N VAL A 99 -10.38 -27.57 6.19
CA VAL A 99 -9.65 -28.63 6.89
C VAL A 99 -8.60 -27.99 7.80
N GLU A 100 -8.75 -28.12 9.13
CA GLU A 100 -7.75 -28.02 10.22
C GLU A 100 -6.59 -27.00 10.12
N GLY A 101 -6.70 -25.97 9.28
CA GLY A 101 -5.79 -24.84 9.13
C GLY A 101 -6.40 -23.59 9.77
N HIS A 102 -6.13 -23.39 11.05
CA HIS A 102 -6.94 -22.64 12.01
C HIS A 102 -6.89 -21.09 11.94
N ILE A 103 -7.32 -20.47 10.85
CA ILE A 103 -7.50 -19.00 10.87
C ILE A 103 -8.88 -18.60 10.33
N LYS A 104 -9.76 -18.21 11.25
CA LYS A 104 -11.06 -17.59 10.98
C LYS A 104 -11.15 -16.27 11.74
N HIS A 105 -11.69 -15.23 11.11
CA HIS A 105 -11.96 -13.95 11.73
C HIS A 105 -13.38 -13.53 11.39
N LYS A 106 -14.19 -13.33 12.43
CA LYS A 106 -15.61 -13.03 12.33
C LYS A 106 -15.85 -11.59 12.73
N VAL A 107 -16.59 -10.87 11.89
CA VAL A 107 -16.84 -9.44 12.04
C VAL A 107 -18.32 -9.14 11.85
N THR A 108 -18.87 -8.29 12.73
CA THR A 108 -20.23 -7.75 12.58
C THR A 108 -20.16 -6.27 12.24
N PHE A 109 -20.87 -5.85 11.20
CA PHE A 109 -20.98 -4.45 10.76
C PHE A 109 -22.29 -3.83 11.22
N SER A 110 -22.20 -2.65 11.83
CA SER A 110 -23.34 -1.97 12.47
C SER A 110 -24.32 -1.33 11.48
N LYS A 111 -23.83 -0.56 10.49
CA LYS A 111 -24.63 0.14 9.46
C LYS A 111 -23.83 0.33 8.17
N GLY A 112 -24.53 0.33 7.03
CA GLY A 112 -23.94 0.57 5.72
C GLY A 112 -23.09 -0.60 5.23
N ARG A 113 -22.22 -0.37 4.25
CA ARG A 113 -21.21 -1.36 3.84
C ARG A 113 -20.07 -1.39 4.85
N GLY A 114 -19.53 -2.57 5.07
CA GLY A 114 -18.31 -2.82 5.82
C GLY A 114 -17.14 -3.10 4.89
N ALA A 115 -15.93 -2.79 5.33
CA ALA A 115 -14.72 -3.16 4.62
C ALA A 115 -13.80 -3.98 5.53
N LEU A 116 -13.18 -5.01 4.98
CA LEU A 116 -12.23 -5.89 5.65
C LEU A 116 -11.05 -6.16 4.72
N LEU A 117 -9.85 -6.13 5.29
CA LEU A 117 -8.61 -6.55 4.65
C LEU A 117 -7.86 -7.50 5.57
N ALA A 118 -7.59 -8.72 5.10
CA ALA A 118 -6.73 -9.69 5.75
C ALA A 118 -5.40 -9.79 4.97
N MET A 119 -4.27 -9.84 5.67
CA MET A 119 -2.93 -9.93 5.09
C MET A 119 -2.12 -11.00 5.81
N LEU A 120 -1.61 -11.99 5.08
CA LEU A 120 -0.73 -13.03 5.61
C LEU A 120 0.74 -12.59 5.52
N LYS A 121 1.46 -12.72 6.64
CA LYS A 121 2.86 -12.34 6.81
C LYS A 121 3.17 -10.92 6.27
N PRO A 122 2.40 -9.87 6.65
CA PRO A 122 2.61 -8.53 6.13
C PRO A 122 3.97 -7.98 6.54
N ARG A 123 4.62 -7.29 5.60
CA ARG A 123 5.86 -6.53 5.79
C ARG A 123 5.56 -5.07 5.52
N LEU A 124 5.81 -4.23 6.50
CA LEU A 124 5.69 -2.79 6.37
C LEU A 124 7.07 -2.22 5.98
N THR A 125 7.12 -1.51 4.87
CA THR A 125 8.29 -0.68 4.52
C THR A 125 7.93 0.78 4.74
N THR A 126 8.82 1.56 5.34
CA THR A 126 8.63 2.98 5.63
C THR A 126 9.87 3.80 5.25
N VAL A 127 9.67 5.07 4.92
CA VAL A 127 10.76 6.05 4.82
C VAL A 127 11.24 6.41 6.22
N THR A 128 12.54 6.33 6.46
CA THR A 128 13.17 6.76 7.72
C THR A 128 13.37 8.28 7.69
N TYR A 129 13.08 8.94 8.82
CA TYR A 129 13.14 10.40 8.95
C TYR A 129 12.26 11.12 7.90
N PRO A 130 10.92 10.93 7.91
CA PRO A 130 10.02 11.51 6.92
C PRO A 130 10.14 13.03 6.82
N GLY A 131 10.61 13.70 7.88
CA GLY A 131 10.93 15.13 7.85
C GLY A 131 11.94 15.55 6.78
N ARG A 132 12.85 14.67 6.36
CA ARG A 132 13.83 14.94 5.30
C ARG A 132 13.21 15.00 3.90
N LEU A 133 12.01 14.46 3.73
CA LEU A 133 11.27 14.57 2.46
C LEU A 133 10.93 16.03 2.14
N SER A 134 10.84 16.91 3.15
CA SER A 134 10.66 18.34 2.93
C SER A 134 11.76 18.97 2.08
N ARG A 135 12.96 18.37 2.03
CA ARG A 135 14.07 18.86 1.20
C ARG A 135 13.83 18.71 -0.30
N LEU A 136 12.88 17.85 -0.69
CA LEU A 136 12.40 17.75 -2.07
C LEU A 136 11.67 19.04 -2.50
N LEU A 137 11.08 19.78 -1.54
CA LEU A 137 10.42 21.07 -1.78
C LEU A 137 11.37 22.22 -2.12
N ALA A 138 12.68 22.00 -2.07
CA ALA A 138 13.65 22.97 -2.58
C ALA A 138 13.44 23.25 -4.07
N ASP A 139 12.81 22.31 -4.77
CA ASP A 139 12.53 22.37 -6.19
C ASP A 139 11.03 22.62 -6.44
N ARG A 140 10.72 23.59 -7.30
CA ARG A 140 9.35 24.08 -7.53
C ARG A 140 8.46 23.05 -8.23
N GLU A 141 9.05 22.07 -8.89
CA GLU A 141 8.30 21.10 -9.70
C GLU A 141 7.55 20.05 -8.89
N TRP A 142 7.77 20.00 -7.58
CA TRP A 142 7.21 18.97 -6.71
C TRP A 142 5.83 19.32 -6.13
N SER A 143 5.30 20.52 -6.38
CA SER A 143 4.09 21.03 -5.71
C SER A 143 2.85 20.17 -5.88
N ASP A 144 2.75 19.43 -6.99
CA ASP A 144 1.60 18.59 -7.32
C ASP A 144 1.88 17.09 -7.12
N PHE A 145 3.08 16.76 -6.66
CA PHE A 145 3.48 15.38 -6.46
C PHE A 145 3.12 14.90 -5.05
N VAL A 146 2.72 13.64 -5.00
CA VAL A 146 2.55 12.87 -3.77
C VAL A 146 3.59 11.77 -3.75
N LEU A 147 3.97 11.34 -2.56
CA LEU A 147 4.98 10.30 -2.35
C LEU A 147 4.46 9.20 -1.44
N VAL A 148 4.78 7.96 -1.80
CA VAL A 148 4.51 6.78 -0.99
C VAL A 148 5.54 6.71 0.15
N SER A 149 5.12 7.14 1.33
CA SER A 149 5.97 7.18 2.53
C SER A 149 6.03 5.84 3.26
N GLU A 150 4.94 5.06 3.18
CA GLU A 150 4.79 3.75 3.80
C GLU A 150 4.06 2.82 2.84
N ALA A 151 4.43 1.55 2.79
CA ALA A 151 3.72 0.54 2.01
C ALA A 151 3.74 -0.81 2.72
N TYR A 152 2.57 -1.43 2.80
CA TYR A 152 2.43 -2.82 3.20
C TYR A 152 2.62 -3.71 1.98
N THR A 153 3.42 -4.75 2.15
CA THR A 153 3.54 -5.86 1.22
C THR A 153 3.17 -7.16 1.91
N CYS A 154 2.59 -8.10 1.19
CA CYS A 154 2.29 -9.43 1.72
C CYS A 154 2.29 -10.44 0.58
N ARG A 155 2.40 -11.72 0.92
CA ARG A 155 2.32 -12.82 -0.07
C ARG A 155 0.89 -13.25 -0.34
N SER A 156 -0.03 -12.91 0.55
CA SER A 156 -1.40 -13.34 0.43
C SER A 156 -2.31 -12.35 1.14
N TYR A 157 -3.43 -12.04 0.49
CA TYR A 157 -4.42 -11.13 1.01
C TYR A 157 -5.84 -11.61 0.69
N ALA A 158 -6.78 -11.13 1.48
CA ALA A 158 -8.20 -11.15 1.18
C ALA A 158 -8.78 -9.77 1.47
N ARG A 159 -9.50 -9.20 0.51
CA ARG A 159 -10.26 -7.97 0.69
C ARG A 159 -11.75 -8.22 0.46
N LEU A 160 -12.54 -7.56 1.28
CA LEU A 160 -13.99 -7.60 1.22
C LEU A 160 -14.55 -6.20 1.36
N LEU A 161 -15.45 -5.82 0.46
CA LEU A 161 -16.44 -4.78 0.68
C LEU A 161 -17.82 -5.45 0.76
N THR A 162 -18.47 -5.42 1.90
CA THR A 162 -19.76 -6.08 2.08
C THR A 162 -20.87 -5.37 1.29
N SER A 163 -21.95 -6.08 0.98
CA SER A 163 -23.20 -5.38 0.62
C SER A 163 -23.78 -4.66 1.85
N THR A 164 -24.76 -3.78 1.64
CA THR A 164 -25.49 -3.10 2.72
C THR A 164 -26.36 -4.02 3.56
N SER A 165 -26.64 -5.24 3.07
CA SER A 165 -27.48 -6.23 3.75
C SER A 165 -26.68 -7.17 4.66
N SER A 166 -25.38 -7.32 4.44
CA SER A 166 -24.52 -8.24 5.20
C SER A 166 -24.14 -7.61 6.55
N LYS A 167 -24.75 -8.12 7.62
CA LYS A 167 -24.47 -7.66 8.99
C LYS A 167 -23.30 -8.39 9.64
N GLU A 168 -23.03 -9.62 9.24
CA GLU A 168 -22.03 -10.49 9.85
C GLU A 168 -21.32 -11.25 8.74
N VAL A 169 -19.98 -11.33 8.83
CA VAL A 169 -19.15 -12.05 7.88
C VAL A 169 -17.99 -12.73 8.60
N THR A 170 -17.67 -13.95 8.18
CA THR A 170 -16.49 -14.71 8.55
C THR A 170 -15.54 -14.80 7.36
N VAL A 171 -14.29 -14.39 7.56
CA VAL A 171 -13.19 -14.56 6.59
C VAL A 171 -12.15 -15.50 7.18
N GLY A 172 -11.71 -16.48 6.40
CA GLY A 172 -10.71 -17.45 6.86
C GLY A 172 -9.73 -17.87 5.78
N LEU A 173 -8.61 -18.44 6.22
CA LEU A 173 -7.59 -19.04 5.36
C LEU A 173 -7.59 -20.54 5.64
N GLY A 174 -7.89 -21.36 4.62
CA GLY A 174 -7.97 -22.81 4.75
C GLY A 174 -7.08 -23.53 3.75
N ALA A 175 -6.70 -24.76 4.07
CA ALA A 175 -6.09 -25.67 3.12
C ALA A 175 -7.18 -26.56 2.50
N SER A 176 -7.15 -26.68 1.17
CA SER A 176 -7.97 -27.66 0.47
C SER A 176 -7.16 -28.95 0.33
N LEU A 177 -7.65 -30.04 0.93
CA LEU A 177 -7.04 -31.36 0.73
C LEU A 177 -7.65 -32.02 -0.51
N PRO A 178 -6.84 -32.68 -1.36
CA PRO A 178 -7.37 -33.51 -2.43
C PRO A 178 -8.32 -34.58 -1.87
N VAL A 179 -9.46 -34.80 -2.54
CA VAL A 179 -10.52 -35.75 -2.12
C VAL A 179 -9.99 -37.15 -1.76
N ALA A 180 -8.92 -37.60 -2.42
CA ALA A 180 -8.29 -38.89 -2.13
C ALA A 180 -7.77 -39.02 -0.68
N ALA A 181 -7.25 -37.93 -0.10
CA ALA A 181 -6.79 -37.93 1.29
C ALA A 181 -7.97 -38.00 2.28
N ALA A 182 -9.11 -37.37 1.94
CA ALA A 182 -10.32 -37.43 2.76
C ALA A 182 -10.97 -38.82 2.80
N ALA A 183 -10.72 -39.66 1.78
CA ALA A 183 -11.24 -41.03 1.71
C ALA A 183 -10.38 -42.07 2.47
N GLY A 184 -9.42 -41.64 3.30
CA GLY A 184 -8.54 -42.54 4.06
C GLY A 184 -7.51 -43.27 3.22
N VAL A 185 -7.33 -42.90 1.95
CA VAL A 185 -6.25 -43.41 1.12
C VAL A 185 -4.97 -42.70 1.53
N PRO A 186 -3.89 -43.42 1.92
CA PRO A 186 -2.66 -42.78 2.34
C PRO A 186 -2.13 -41.89 1.23
N ALA A 187 -1.96 -40.60 1.55
CA ALA A 187 -1.44 -39.57 0.66
C ALA A 187 0.07 -39.78 0.40
N ASN A 188 0.42 -40.91 -0.21
CA ASN A 188 1.78 -41.27 -0.58
C ASN A 188 2.18 -40.73 -1.97
N VAL A 189 1.33 -39.93 -2.59
CA VAL A 189 1.62 -39.27 -3.87
C VAL A 189 1.58 -37.78 -3.59
N GLY A 190 2.69 -37.07 -3.80
CA GLY A 190 2.92 -35.67 -3.43
C GLY A 190 1.91 -34.66 -3.99
N GLY A 191 0.69 -34.68 -3.44
CA GLY A 191 -0.35 -33.71 -3.70
C GLY A 191 0.04 -32.37 -3.08
N ASP A 192 -0.01 -31.33 -3.92
CA ASP A 192 0.18 -29.96 -3.49
C ASP A 192 -0.95 -29.59 -2.50
N ILE A 193 -0.60 -28.95 -1.39
CA ILE A 193 -1.60 -28.44 -0.44
C ILE A 193 -1.90 -27.02 -0.90
N ASP A 194 -3.07 -26.82 -1.50
CA ASP A 194 -3.48 -25.50 -1.95
C ASP A 194 -4.19 -24.74 -0.82
N VAL A 195 -3.68 -23.54 -0.53
CA VAL A 195 -4.15 -22.68 0.56
C VAL A 195 -4.96 -21.53 -0.04
N HIS A 196 -6.19 -21.38 0.43
CA HIS A 196 -7.15 -20.44 -0.13
C HIS A 196 -7.88 -19.62 0.92
N TRP A 197 -8.18 -18.38 0.56
CA TRP A 197 -9.05 -17.52 1.35
C TRP A 197 -10.51 -17.86 1.07
N HIS A 198 -11.30 -17.93 2.13
CA HIS A 198 -12.72 -18.18 2.11
C HIS A 198 -13.48 -17.07 2.84
N THR A 199 -14.73 -16.86 2.43
CA THR A 199 -15.68 -15.96 3.08
C THR A 199 -17.07 -16.59 3.05
N ASP A 200 -17.85 -16.41 4.12
CA ASP A 200 -19.27 -16.77 4.16
C ASP A 200 -20.18 -15.66 3.60
N ALA A 201 -19.62 -14.52 3.18
CA ALA A 201 -20.38 -13.41 2.62
C ALA A 201 -21.07 -13.82 1.31
N HIS A 202 -22.39 -13.92 1.33
CA HIS A 202 -23.21 -14.22 0.14
C HIS A 202 -23.26 -13.08 -0.90
N SER A 203 -22.83 -11.87 -0.53
CA SER A 203 -22.85 -10.69 -1.41
C SER A 203 -21.77 -9.68 -1.00
N GLY A 204 -21.32 -8.89 -1.97
CA GLY A 204 -20.25 -7.90 -1.80
C GLY A 204 -19.21 -8.00 -2.91
N ASP A 205 -18.15 -7.21 -2.79
CA ASP A 205 -16.96 -7.32 -3.64
C ASP A 205 -15.85 -8.03 -2.86
N TRP A 206 -15.56 -9.26 -3.25
CA TRP A 206 -14.56 -10.13 -2.65
C TRP A 206 -13.42 -10.37 -3.63
N LYS A 207 -12.18 -10.14 -3.20
CA LYS A 207 -10.98 -10.51 -3.95
C LYS A 207 -9.91 -11.05 -3.01
N CYS A 208 -9.21 -12.08 -3.44
CA CYS A 208 -8.11 -12.65 -2.69
C CYS A 208 -7.01 -13.15 -3.62
N ALA A 209 -5.79 -13.24 -3.11
CA ALA A 209 -4.69 -13.92 -3.77
C ALA A 209 -3.82 -14.63 -2.73
N HIS A 210 -3.16 -15.70 -3.15
CA HIS A 210 -2.19 -16.41 -2.34
C HIS A 210 -1.00 -16.80 -3.21
N HIS A 211 0.18 -16.36 -2.80
CA HIS A 211 1.45 -16.68 -3.44
C HIS A 211 2.36 -17.33 -2.39
N GLU A 212 2.19 -18.62 -2.15
CA GLU A 212 3.28 -19.40 -1.53
C GLU A 212 4.11 -20.08 -2.62
N PRO A 213 5.44 -20.14 -2.44
CA PRO A 213 6.25 -21.07 -3.20
C PRO A 213 5.77 -22.47 -2.85
N VAL A 214 5.34 -23.23 -3.86
CA VAL A 214 5.06 -24.66 -3.74
C VAL A 214 6.28 -25.31 -3.10
N MET A 215 6.21 -25.58 -1.79
CA MET A 215 7.25 -26.31 -1.10
C MET A 215 7.19 -27.72 -1.68
N ARG A 216 8.05 -28.00 -2.66
CA ARG A 216 8.25 -29.35 -3.19
C ARG A 216 8.76 -30.22 -2.04
N ARG A 217 7.83 -30.86 -1.35
CA ARG A 217 8.08 -31.77 -0.24
C ARG A 217 8.71 -33.03 -0.82
N GLY A 218 10.02 -33.01 -1.08
CA GLY A 218 10.68 -34.17 -1.66
C GLY A 218 12.07 -33.97 -2.27
N VAL A 219 13.01 -33.27 -1.61
CA VAL A 219 14.43 -33.65 -1.65
C VAL A 219 15.02 -33.30 -0.29
N SER A 220 15.18 -34.31 0.56
CA SER A 220 16.01 -34.22 1.77
C SER A 220 17.46 -34.04 1.33
N SER A 221 17.90 -32.80 1.07
CA SER A 221 19.32 -32.50 0.96
C SER A 221 19.84 -32.21 2.36
N THR A 222 20.38 -33.25 2.99
CA THR A 222 21.37 -33.16 4.06
C THR A 222 22.58 -32.37 3.56
N ALA A 223 22.52 -31.04 3.69
CA ALA A 223 23.67 -30.14 3.61
C ALA A 223 23.28 -28.81 4.29
N GLU A 224 23.49 -28.75 5.61
CA GLU A 224 23.61 -27.49 6.34
C GLU A 224 24.85 -26.76 5.80
N GLU A 225 24.69 -25.79 4.90
CA GLU A 225 25.72 -24.78 4.67
C GLU A 225 25.10 -23.40 4.43
N ASP A 226 25.55 -22.47 5.27
CA ASP A 226 25.28 -21.02 5.27
C ASP A 226 25.22 -20.40 3.88
N LYS A 227 24.03 -19.98 3.44
CA LYS A 227 23.86 -19.03 2.33
C LYS A 227 22.84 -17.95 2.63
N LEU A 228 23.24 -17.02 3.49
CA LEU A 228 22.70 -15.67 3.62
C LEU A 228 23.30 -14.78 2.51
N SER A 229 22.87 -14.92 1.26
CA SER A 229 22.93 -13.84 0.22
C SER A 229 22.79 -14.42 -1.19
N ASN A 230 21.58 -14.37 -1.75
CA ASN A 230 21.30 -14.04 -3.16
C ASN A 230 19.81 -14.33 -3.47
N GLU A 231 18.90 -13.57 -2.85
CA GLU A 231 17.47 -13.57 -3.16
C GLU A 231 17.10 -12.53 -4.25
N GLU A 232 18.06 -11.95 -4.98
CA GLU A 232 17.76 -10.77 -5.82
C GLU A 232 17.22 -11.06 -7.23
N ASN A 233 17.24 -12.30 -7.74
CA ASN A 233 16.89 -12.56 -9.15
C ASN A 233 15.57 -13.31 -9.40
N GLY A 234 14.72 -13.47 -8.37
CA GLY A 234 13.44 -14.15 -8.52
C GLY A 234 12.43 -13.66 -7.50
N SER A 235 12.19 -12.34 -7.44
CA SER A 235 11.24 -11.76 -6.50
C SER A 235 9.88 -12.41 -6.70
N GLU A 236 9.50 -13.29 -5.78
CA GLU A 236 8.17 -13.89 -5.75
C GLU A 236 7.11 -12.78 -5.83
N PRO A 237 5.97 -13.04 -6.50
CA PRO A 237 4.93 -12.04 -6.63
C PRO A 237 4.45 -11.58 -5.23
N LEU A 238 4.55 -10.28 -4.99
CA LEU A 238 4.06 -9.62 -3.78
C LEU A 238 2.75 -8.90 -4.08
N CYS A 239 1.90 -8.78 -3.06
CA CYS A 239 0.71 -7.96 -3.07
C CYS A 239 0.94 -6.69 -2.24
N TYR A 240 0.29 -5.59 -2.64
CA TYR A 240 0.45 -4.23 -2.13
C TYR A 240 -0.91 -3.68 -1.65
N PRO A 241 -1.45 -4.22 -0.55
CA PRO A 241 -2.84 -3.95 -0.16
C PRO A 241 -3.07 -2.57 0.46
N LEU A 242 -2.05 -1.95 1.07
CA LEU A 242 -2.14 -0.65 1.75
C LEU A 242 -0.87 0.17 1.52
N PHE A 243 -1.03 1.47 1.32
CA PHE A 243 0.09 2.42 1.23
C PHE A 243 -0.31 3.81 1.71
N LYS A 244 0.66 4.60 2.18
CA LYS A 244 0.44 5.94 2.72
C LYS A 244 1.06 7.00 1.82
N LEU A 245 0.22 7.90 1.34
CA LEU A 245 0.62 9.05 0.52
C LEU A 245 0.83 10.28 1.40
N VAL A 246 1.96 10.96 1.18
CA VAL A 246 2.23 12.29 1.74
C VAL A 246 2.36 13.32 0.62
N ALA A 247 1.82 14.51 0.83
CA ALA A 247 1.88 15.57 -0.16
C ALA A 247 3.25 16.24 -0.11
N ILE A 248 3.92 16.37 -1.26
CA ILE A 248 5.16 17.14 -1.34
C ILE A 248 4.77 18.61 -1.51
N ARG A 249 4.19 19.17 -0.44
CA ARG A 249 3.93 20.60 -0.31
C ARG A 249 4.26 21.10 1.08
N ARG A 250 4.41 22.41 1.22
CA ARG A 250 4.63 23.05 2.52
C ARG A 250 3.37 22.90 3.38
N PRO A 251 3.50 22.75 4.70
CA PRO A 251 2.36 22.81 5.60
C PRO A 251 1.77 24.21 5.55
N PHE A 252 0.44 24.30 5.60
CA PHE A 252 -0.24 25.59 5.63
C PHE A 252 0.27 26.45 6.79
N GLY A 253 0.49 27.73 6.51
CA GLY A 253 0.97 28.71 7.50
C GLY A 253 2.47 28.66 7.82
N SER A 254 3.26 27.76 7.21
CA SER A 254 4.72 27.72 7.45
C SER A 254 5.45 28.83 6.66
N PRO A 255 6.18 29.75 7.32
CA PRO A 255 6.87 30.83 6.62
C PRO A 255 7.98 30.29 5.71
N VAL A 256 8.17 30.90 4.53
CA VAL A 256 9.15 30.46 3.51
C VAL A 256 10.58 30.30 4.06
N SER A 257 10.94 31.09 5.08
CA SER A 257 12.25 31.04 5.74
C SER A 257 12.52 29.74 6.51
N THR A 258 11.48 29.02 6.96
CA THR A 258 11.64 27.77 7.73
C THR A 258 12.01 26.56 6.87
N VAL A 259 11.72 26.62 5.57
CA VAL A 259 11.84 25.48 4.63
C VAL A 259 13.29 25.04 4.42
N ARG A 260 14.26 25.94 4.63
CA ARG A 260 15.68 25.61 4.46
C ARG A 260 16.36 25.15 5.75
N ALA A 261 15.76 25.38 6.91
CA ALA A 261 16.42 25.19 8.20
C ALA A 261 15.94 23.94 8.95
N PHE A 262 14.72 23.46 8.71
CA PHE A 262 14.13 22.39 9.51
C PHE A 262 13.50 21.28 8.67
N ASP A 263 13.82 20.05 9.04
CA ASP A 263 13.10 18.85 8.59
C ASP A 263 11.70 18.89 9.23
N PHE A 264 10.64 18.78 8.43
CA PHE A 264 9.26 18.79 8.92
C PHE A 264 8.45 17.70 8.24
N GLU A 265 7.50 17.11 8.97
CA GLU A 265 6.67 16.04 8.44
C GLU A 265 5.72 16.57 7.36
N LEU A 266 5.72 15.86 6.23
CA LEU A 266 4.81 16.16 5.13
C LEU A 266 3.38 15.73 5.51
N PRO A 267 2.34 16.51 5.14
CA PRO A 267 0.97 16.17 5.47
C PRO A 267 0.49 14.93 4.70
N ASN A 268 -0.33 14.11 5.34
CA ASN A 268 -0.98 12.98 4.69
C ASN A 268 -1.95 13.46 3.59
N VAL A 269 -1.99 12.75 2.48
CA VAL A 269 -2.90 13.09 1.38
C VAL A 269 -4.27 12.50 1.65
N VAL A 270 -5.28 13.33 1.85
CA VAL A 270 -6.68 12.89 2.00
C VAL A 270 -7.26 12.58 0.61
N PRO A 271 -8.02 11.48 0.42
CA PRO A 271 -8.66 11.18 -0.85
C PRO A 271 -9.50 12.36 -1.36
N PRO A 272 -9.53 12.66 -2.67
CA PRO A 272 -10.14 13.90 -3.18
C PRO A 272 -11.61 14.07 -2.77
N TRP A 273 -12.39 12.99 -2.79
CA TRP A 273 -13.82 13.01 -2.40
C TRP A 273 -14.05 13.04 -0.88
N MET A 274 -12.98 13.00 -0.07
CA MET A 274 -13.04 13.12 1.38
C MET A 274 -12.60 14.49 1.90
N LYS A 275 -12.11 15.38 1.03
CA LYS A 275 -11.72 16.73 1.42
C LYS A 275 -12.95 17.56 1.79
N ASP A 276 -12.79 18.40 2.80
CA ASP A 276 -13.84 19.35 3.14
C ASP A 276 -13.87 20.47 2.09
N PRO A 277 -15.02 20.80 1.49
CA PRO A 277 -15.11 21.86 0.47
C PRO A 277 -14.65 23.24 0.95
N LYS A 278 -14.59 23.44 2.28
CA LYS A 278 -14.04 24.65 2.90
C LYS A 278 -12.51 24.68 2.80
N GLU A 279 -11.87 23.55 3.10
CA GLU A 279 -10.42 23.43 2.97
C GLU A 279 -10.00 23.71 1.52
N GLU A 280 -10.69 23.14 0.52
CA GLU A 280 -10.36 23.38 -0.89
C GLU A 280 -10.41 24.86 -1.30
N LYS A 281 -11.36 25.63 -0.76
CA LYS A 281 -11.43 27.08 -1.01
C LYS A 281 -10.26 27.82 -0.37
N GLU A 282 -9.93 27.48 0.88
CA GLU A 282 -8.78 28.07 1.57
C GLU A 282 -7.46 27.69 0.89
N GLU A 283 -7.32 26.48 0.35
CA GLU A 283 -6.15 26.08 -0.43
C GLU A 283 -6.05 26.88 -1.74
N ALA A 284 -7.17 27.06 -2.45
CA ALA A 284 -7.20 27.80 -3.71
C ALA A 284 -6.87 29.30 -3.52
N GLU A 285 -7.45 29.94 -2.50
CA GLU A 285 -7.21 31.36 -2.20
C GLU A 285 -5.76 31.64 -1.80
N ASN A 286 -5.14 30.74 -1.02
CA ASN A 286 -3.75 30.89 -0.60
C ASN A 286 -2.73 30.65 -1.73
N ASN A 287 -3.03 29.75 -2.65
CA ASN A 287 -2.15 29.49 -3.80
C ASN A 287 -2.10 30.68 -4.76
N ASP A 288 -3.20 31.41 -4.95
CA ASP A 288 -3.24 32.60 -5.81
C ASP A 288 -2.47 33.78 -5.21
N ALA A 289 -2.50 33.93 -3.88
CA ALA A 289 -1.78 35.00 -3.16
C ALA A 289 -0.25 34.88 -3.21
N THR A 290 0.30 33.73 -3.63
CA THR A 290 1.74 33.46 -3.57
C THR A 290 2.44 33.58 -4.94
N ILE A 291 1.72 33.94 -6.01
CA ILE A 291 2.34 34.23 -7.30
C ILE A 291 2.85 35.68 -7.27
N PRO A 292 4.17 35.94 -7.14
CA PRO A 292 4.69 37.29 -7.23
C PRO A 292 4.30 37.86 -8.59
N THR A 293 3.66 39.03 -8.59
CA THR A 293 3.29 39.76 -9.79
C THR A 293 4.54 39.97 -10.65
N ARG A 294 4.51 39.31 -11.79
CA ARG A 294 5.55 39.15 -12.81
C ARG A 294 6.16 40.50 -13.21
N GLY A 295 7.35 40.78 -12.70
CA GLY A 295 8.22 41.88 -13.13
C GLY A 295 9.70 41.53 -13.22
N GLU A 296 10.13 40.36 -12.76
CA GLU A 296 11.53 39.90 -12.88
C GLU A 296 11.60 38.68 -13.81
N GLU A 297 12.34 38.85 -14.92
CA GLU A 297 12.67 37.78 -15.86
C GLU A 297 13.58 36.75 -15.16
N VAL A 298 13.02 35.61 -14.78
CA VAL A 298 13.80 34.47 -14.30
C VAL A 298 14.27 33.66 -15.51
N PRO A 299 15.58 33.37 -15.64
CA PRO A 299 16.09 32.59 -16.76
C PRO A 299 15.50 31.17 -16.76
N GLU A 300 14.90 30.78 -17.89
CA GLU A 300 14.45 29.41 -18.14
C GLU A 300 15.66 28.46 -18.11
N TYR A 301 15.78 27.63 -17.08
CA TYR A 301 16.66 26.48 -17.10
C TYR A 301 15.86 25.25 -17.52
N SER A 302 16.21 24.66 -18.67
CA SER A 302 15.61 23.45 -19.18
C SER A 302 16.16 22.22 -18.46
N TRP A 303 15.28 21.34 -17.95
CA TRP A 303 15.66 20.05 -17.35
C TRP A 303 16.48 19.15 -18.25
N ARG A 304 16.35 19.31 -19.57
CA ARG A 304 17.20 18.63 -20.54
C ARG A 304 18.68 18.97 -20.33
N ASP A 305 18.99 20.14 -19.80
CA ASP A 305 20.36 20.57 -19.55
C ASP A 305 20.88 20.13 -18.17
N LEU A 306 19.99 19.98 -17.18
CA LEU A 306 20.32 19.34 -15.89
C LEU A 306 20.58 17.83 -16.03
N PHE A 307 19.76 17.12 -16.81
CA PHE A 307 19.99 15.68 -17.10
C PHE A 307 21.24 15.45 -17.96
N LYS A 308 21.57 16.36 -18.89
CA LYS A 308 22.85 16.31 -19.62
C LYS A 308 24.05 16.58 -18.72
N SER A 309 23.92 17.48 -17.74
CA SER A 309 24.99 17.75 -16.76
C SER A 309 25.24 16.55 -15.84
N LEU A 310 24.17 15.89 -15.37
CA LEU A 310 24.28 14.71 -14.51
C LEU A 310 24.90 13.51 -15.25
N THR A 311 24.50 13.27 -16.50
CA THR A 311 25.07 12.18 -17.32
C THR A 311 26.52 12.44 -17.74
N SER A 312 26.91 13.70 -17.93
CA SER A 312 28.30 14.13 -18.13
C SER A 312 29.17 13.86 -16.90
N TRP A 313 28.67 14.18 -15.71
CA TRP A 313 29.38 13.95 -14.45
C TRP A 313 29.60 12.45 -14.16
N ILE A 314 28.59 11.62 -14.43
CA ILE A 314 28.70 10.15 -14.28
C ILE A 314 29.74 9.57 -15.25
N ARG A 315 29.80 10.05 -16.50
CA ARG A 315 30.82 9.60 -17.47
C ARG A 315 32.24 10.02 -17.08
N SER A 316 32.40 11.15 -16.39
CA SER A 316 33.70 11.65 -15.92
C SER A 316 34.29 10.77 -14.79
N GLN A 317 33.44 10.23 -13.90
CA GLN A 317 33.88 9.33 -12.82
C GLN A 317 34.28 7.94 -13.30
N VAL A 318 33.70 7.45 -14.41
CA VAL A 318 33.97 6.11 -14.96
C VAL A 318 35.25 6.05 -15.81
N SER A 319 35.77 7.20 -16.29
CA SER A 319 37.04 7.24 -17.06
C SER A 319 38.29 7.42 -16.18
N ALA A 320 38.14 7.50 -14.86
CA ALA A 320 39.24 7.75 -13.91
C ALA A 320 39.64 6.50 -13.09
N VAL A 321 39.18 5.31 -13.50
CA VAL A 321 39.52 3.99 -12.93
C VAL A 321 40.04 3.11 -14.07
#